data_AF-A0A8T6E5A8-F1
#
_entry.id   AF-A0A8T6E5A8-F1
#
_cell.length_a   1.000
_cell.length_b   1.000
_cell.length_c   1.000
_cell.angle_alpha   90.00
_cell.angle_beta   90.00
_cell.angle_gamma   90.00
#
_symmetry.space_group_name_H-M   'P 1'
#
loop_
_entity.id
_entity.type
_entity.pdbx_description
1 polymer ?
#
loop_
_entity_poly.entity_id
_entity_poly.type
_entity_poly.pdbx_seq_one_letter_code
_entity_poly.pdbx_strand_id
1 'polypeptide(L)'
;MTKRPNLFDYATSELSQDAFLCWLIQWADHKYATVDPALDPALHRTATEFLKSIGRKFDNNPFKEATALQVEIEQQYKYIDVLVRIKIGDQKYALVIEDKTDSTA
;
A
#
# COMPACT_ATOMS: atom_id res chain seq x y z
N MET A 1 -5.92 11.20 -17.93
CA MET A 1 -6.62 10.16 -17.15
C MET A 1 -5.61 9.52 -16.22
N THR A 2 -5.92 9.36 -14.93
CA THR A 2 -5.05 8.63 -14.00
C THR A 2 -5.11 7.14 -14.37
N LYS A 3 -3.98 6.53 -14.73
CA LYS A 3 -3.90 5.08 -15.00
C LYS A 3 -4.19 4.35 -13.68
N ARG A 4 -5.11 3.37 -13.70
CA ARG A 4 -5.42 2.56 -12.53
C ARG A 4 -4.21 1.73 -12.09
N PRO A 5 -4.04 1.46 -10.78
CA PRO A 5 -3.05 0.50 -10.32
C PRO A 5 -3.26 -0.86 -10.97
N ASN A 6 -2.22 -1.36 -11.63
CA ASN A 6 -2.24 -2.66 -12.30
C ASN A 6 -1.35 -3.63 -11.52
N LEU A 7 -1.87 -4.82 -11.22
CA LEU A 7 -1.15 -5.86 -10.50
C LEU A 7 0.14 -6.27 -11.22
N PHE A 8 0.09 -6.31 -12.56
CA PHE A 8 1.23 -6.67 -13.40
C PHE A 8 2.30 -5.57 -13.50
N ASP A 9 2.03 -4.36 -12.99
CA ASP A 9 3.08 -3.34 -12.84
C ASP A 9 4.03 -3.69 -11.66
N TYR A 10 3.61 -4.58 -10.75
CA TYR A 10 4.38 -5.03 -9.57
C TYR A 10 4.80 -6.50 -9.61
N ALA A 11 4.20 -7.31 -10.48
CA ALA A 11 4.58 -8.70 -10.64
C ALA A 11 5.83 -8.79 -11.51
N THR A 12 6.89 -9.44 -11.01
CA THR A 12 7.98 -9.90 -11.87
C THR A 12 7.53 -11.14 -12.65
N SER A 13 8.44 -11.93 -13.21
CA SER A 13 8.12 -13.19 -13.93
C SER A 13 7.23 -14.15 -13.12
N GLU A 14 7.15 -13.97 -11.81
CA GLU A 14 6.25 -14.67 -10.90
C GLU A 14 5.32 -13.68 -10.18
N LEU A 15 4.04 -14.07 -10.05
CA LEU A 15 3.08 -13.32 -9.23
C LEU A 15 3.29 -13.68 -7.77
N SER A 16 3.98 -12.81 -7.06
CA SER A 16 4.39 -13.01 -5.67
C SER A 16 3.50 -12.26 -4.67
N GLN A 17 3.59 -12.62 -3.39
CA GLN A 17 2.76 -12.03 -2.34
C GLN A 17 3.03 -10.53 -2.15
N ASP A 18 4.30 -10.12 -2.25
CA ASP A 18 4.73 -8.72 -2.25
C ASP A 18 4.13 -7.94 -3.42
N ALA A 19 4.05 -8.52 -4.63
CA ALA A 19 3.41 -7.88 -5.78
C ALA A 19 1.92 -7.58 -5.54
N PHE A 20 1.19 -8.53 -4.94
CA PHE A 20 -0.20 -8.31 -4.54
C PHE A 20 -0.33 -7.20 -3.49
N LEU A 21 0.55 -7.19 -2.48
CA LEU A 21 0.56 -6.15 -1.45
C LEU A 21 0.85 -4.77 -2.05
N CYS A 22 1.85 -4.65 -2.93
CA CYS A 22 2.15 -3.40 -3.63
C CYS A 22 0.95 -2.91 -4.43
N TRP A 23 0.33 -3.79 -5.21
CA TRP A 23 -0.86 -3.44 -5.99
C TRP A 23 -2.02 -2.96 -5.10
N LEU A 24 -2.35 -3.71 -4.04
CA LEU A 24 -3.43 -3.34 -3.13
C LEU A 24 -3.12 -2.01 -2.44
N ILE A 25 -1.92 -1.82 -1.91
CA ILE A 25 -1.53 -0.61 -1.18
C ILE A 25 -1.56 0.61 -2.12
N GLN A 26 -1.23 0.46 -3.40
CA GLN A 26 -1.24 1.57 -4.35
C GLN A 26 -2.63 2.19 -4.49
N TRP A 27 -3.69 1.39 -4.36
CA TRP A 27 -5.08 1.87 -4.37
C TRP A 27 -5.41 2.80 -3.20
N ALA A 28 -4.65 2.81 -2.10
CA ALA A 28 -4.88 3.71 -0.99
C ALA A 28 -4.49 5.17 -1.28
N ASP A 29 -3.74 5.42 -2.36
CA ASP A 29 -3.41 6.78 -2.80
C ASP A 29 -4.69 7.57 -3.12
N HIS A 30 -4.81 8.76 -2.54
CA HIS A 30 -5.99 9.61 -2.65
C HIS A 30 -6.35 9.97 -4.09
N LYS A 31 -5.38 9.92 -5.02
CA LYS A 31 -5.62 10.16 -6.44
C LYS A 31 -6.52 9.10 -7.08
N TYR A 32 -6.74 7.96 -6.43
CA TYR A 32 -7.61 6.87 -6.88
C TYR A 32 -9.00 6.89 -6.24
N ALA A 33 -9.29 7.81 -5.30
CA ALA A 33 -10.56 7.85 -4.59
C ALA A 33 -11.79 8.06 -5.51
N THR A 34 -11.60 8.61 -6.71
CA THR A 34 -12.68 8.99 -7.64
C THR A 34 -12.45 8.54 -9.09
N VAL A 35 -11.54 7.58 -9.32
CA VAL A 35 -11.06 7.25 -10.68
C VAL A 35 -12.05 6.42 -11.53
N ASP A 36 -12.95 5.65 -10.91
CA ASP A 36 -14.06 4.97 -11.60
C ASP A 36 -15.27 4.75 -10.68
N PRO A 37 -16.48 5.25 -11.01
CA PRO A 37 -17.70 5.03 -10.23
C PRO A 37 -18.14 3.56 -10.08
N ALA A 38 -17.70 2.64 -10.95
CA ALA A 38 -18.26 1.28 -11.02
C ALA A 38 -17.58 0.25 -10.10
N LEU A 39 -16.30 0.42 -9.74
CA LEU A 39 -15.50 -0.59 -8.99
C LEU A 39 -14.43 0.01 -8.06
N ASP A 40 -13.94 1.22 -8.36
CA ASP A 40 -12.80 1.83 -7.65
C ASP A 40 -13.08 2.28 -6.19
N PRO A 41 -14.32 2.61 -5.74
CA PRO A 41 -14.54 2.97 -4.34
C PRO A 41 -14.23 1.82 -3.38
N ALA A 42 -14.50 0.58 -3.81
CA ALA A 42 -14.29 -0.60 -2.98
C ALA A 42 -12.80 -0.91 -2.81
N LEU A 43 -12.00 -0.81 -3.89
CA LEU A 43 -10.56 -1.06 -3.84
C LEU A 43 -9.83 0.04 -3.06
N HIS A 44 -10.13 1.31 -3.33
CA HIS A 44 -9.57 2.42 -2.56
C HIS A 44 -9.91 2.30 -1.06
N ARG A 45 -11.18 2.00 -0.74
CA ARG A 45 -11.61 1.77 0.64
C ARG A 45 -10.91 0.58 1.27
N THR A 46 -10.83 -0.55 0.57
CA THR A 46 -10.16 -1.77 1.07
C THR A 46 -8.70 -1.51 1.38
N ALA A 47 -7.98 -0.85 0.47
CA ALA A 47 -6.58 -0.50 0.64
C ALA A 47 -6.36 0.48 1.81
N THR A 48 -7.23 1.48 1.93
CA THR A 48 -7.18 2.45 3.05
C THR A 48 -7.45 1.78 4.39
N GLU A 49 -8.46 0.90 4.47
CA GLU A 49 -8.76 0.16 5.70
C GLU A 49 -7.68 -0.88 6.03
N PHE A 50 -7.04 -1.46 5.02
CA PHE A 50 -5.85 -2.30 5.19
C PHE A 50 -4.71 -1.53 5.86
N LEU A 51 -4.34 -0.34 5.36
CA LEU A 51 -3.31 0.50 5.99
C LEU A 51 -3.71 0.95 7.40
N LYS A 52 -4.97 1.33 7.63
CA LYS A 52 -5.48 1.61 8.98
C LYS A 52 -5.36 0.41 9.92
N SER A 53 -5.57 -0.80 9.41
CA SER A 53 -5.40 -2.02 10.21
C SER A 53 -3.97 -2.24 10.66
N ILE A 54 -2.99 -1.89 9.83
CA ILE A 54 -1.58 -1.87 10.19
C ILE A 54 -1.32 -0.77 11.22
N GLY A 55 -1.87 0.43 11.01
CA GLY A 55 -1.77 1.57 11.93
C GLY A 55 -2.23 1.25 13.36
N ARG A 56 -3.30 0.46 13.50
CA ARG A 56 -3.81 0.01 14.82
C ARG A 56 -2.80 -0.80 15.64
N LYS A 57 -1.72 -1.30 15.06
CA LYS A 57 -0.64 -2.00 15.78
C LYS A 57 0.35 -1.04 16.46
N PHE A 58 0.24 0.26 16.22
CA PHE A 58 1.13 1.28 16.79
C PHE A 58 0.34 2.19 17.74
N ASP A 59 0.94 2.53 18.89
CA ASP A 59 0.27 3.27 19.97
C ASP A 59 -0.33 4.61 19.54
N ASN A 60 0.32 5.31 18.59
CA ASN A 60 -0.14 6.59 18.06
C ASN A 60 -1.07 6.46 16.85
N ASN A 61 -1.33 5.24 16.36
CA ASN A 61 -2.13 4.88 15.19
C ASN A 61 -2.12 5.98 14.09
N PRO A 62 -1.02 6.12 13.33
CA PRO A 62 -0.78 7.26 12.45
C PRO A 62 -1.80 7.37 11.31
N PHE A 63 -2.52 6.30 11.02
CA PHE A 63 -3.49 6.22 9.92
C PHE A 63 -4.94 6.39 10.36
N LYS A 64 -5.23 6.53 11.67
CA LYS A 64 -6.58 6.52 12.23
C LYS A 64 -7.55 7.47 11.50
N GLU A 65 -7.15 8.72 11.35
CA GLU A 65 -7.95 9.80 10.76
C GLU A 65 -7.50 10.13 9.33
N ALA A 66 -6.73 9.26 8.69
CA ALA A 66 -6.17 9.55 7.38
C ALA A 66 -7.23 9.45 6.28
N THR A 67 -7.50 10.59 5.63
CA THR A 67 -8.47 10.72 4.54
C THR A 67 -7.82 11.02 3.19
N ALA A 68 -6.57 11.48 3.18
CA ALA A 68 -5.84 11.86 1.97
C ALA A 68 -4.40 11.33 2.04
N LEU A 69 -4.24 10.02 1.82
CA LEU A 69 -2.93 9.37 1.77
C LEU A 69 -2.26 9.63 0.43
N GLN A 70 -1.01 10.08 0.44
CA GLN A 70 -0.13 10.00 -0.74
C GLN A 70 0.78 8.80 -0.57
N VAL A 71 0.80 7.90 -1.55
CA VAL A 71 1.44 6.59 -1.43
C VAL A 71 2.42 6.38 -2.57
N GLU A 72 3.68 6.18 -2.20
CA GLU A 72 4.76 5.78 -3.12
C GLU A 72 5.28 4.41 -2.68
N ILE A 73 5.44 3.51 -3.64
CA ILE A 73 5.86 2.13 -3.39
C ILE A 73 7.13 1.85 -4.17
N GLU A 74 8.11 1.28 -3.50
CA GLU A 74 9.33 0.77 -4.10
C GLU A 74 9.51 -0.69 -3.69
N GLN A 75 9.67 -1.56 -4.69
CA GLN A 75 10.03 -2.97 -4.49
C GLN A 75 11.56 -3.10 -4.51
N GLN A 76 12.09 -4.06 -3.74
CA GLN A 76 13.51 -4.44 -3.75
C GLN A 76 14.44 -3.22 -3.53
N TYR A 77 14.08 -2.34 -2.60
CA TYR A 77 14.85 -1.15 -2.27
C TYR A 77 15.96 -1.51 -1.26
N LYS A 78 17.21 -1.63 -1.75
CA LYS A 78 18.36 -2.11 -0.98
C LYS A 78 18.16 -3.56 -0.52
N TYR A 79 17.90 -3.77 0.76
CA TYR A 79 17.66 -5.09 1.38
C TYR A 79 16.22 -5.18 1.92
N ILE A 80 15.33 -4.34 1.39
CA ILE A 80 13.91 -4.27 1.78
C ILE A 80 13.07 -4.79 0.62
N ASP A 81 12.23 -5.78 0.89
CA ASP A 81 11.35 -6.35 -0.13
C ASP A 81 10.32 -5.34 -0.62
N VAL A 82 9.60 -4.67 0.29
CA VAL A 82 8.64 -3.61 -0.03
C VAL A 82 8.78 -2.42 0.91
N LEU A 83 9.07 -1.26 0.32
CA LEU A 83 9.09 0.03 0.99
C LEU A 83 7.91 0.88 0.53
N VAL A 84 7.03 1.23 1.46
CA VAL A 84 5.90 2.13 1.22
C VAL A 84 6.15 3.45 1.93
N ARG A 85 6.27 4.54 1.18
CA ARG A 85 6.30 5.90 1.73
C ARG A 85 4.90 6.47 1.72
N ILE A 86 4.44 6.92 2.89
CA ILE A 86 3.10 7.46 3.08
C ILE A 86 3.22 8.88 3.59
N LYS A 87 2.55 9.83 2.92
CA LYS A 87 2.44 11.21 3.39
C LYS A 87 0.98 11.53 3.75
N ILE A 88 0.80 12.20 4.89
CA ILE A 88 -0.50 12.62 5.44
C ILE A 88 -0.35 14.07 5.91
N GLY A 89 -0.87 15.02 5.14
CA GLY A 89 -0.53 16.44 5.34
C GLY A 89 0.99 16.63 5.28
N ASP A 90 1.60 17.16 6.34
CA ASP A 90 3.06 17.34 6.44
C ASP A 90 3.80 16.14 7.04
N GLN A 91 3.09 15.17 7.60
CA GLN A 91 3.68 14.00 8.23
C GLN A 91 4.10 12.96 7.18
N LYS A 92 5.26 12.34 7.40
CA LYS A 92 5.81 11.29 6.54
C LYS A 92 6.02 10.02 7.36
N TYR A 93 5.59 8.90 6.80
CA TYR A 93 5.73 7.57 7.37
C TYR A 93 6.39 6.65 6.35
N ALA A 94 7.15 5.67 6.85
CA ALA A 94 7.65 4.57 6.06
C ALA A 94 7.08 3.27 6.64
N LEU A 95 6.40 2.49 5.82
CA LEU A 95 6.00 1.12 6.12
C LEU A 95 6.95 0.19 5.36
N VAL A 96 7.65 -0.65 6.11
CA VAL A 96 8.57 -1.66 5.60
C VAL A 96 7.90 -3.02 5.77
N ILE A 97 7.82 -3.79 4.68
CA ILE A 97 7.30 -5.16 4.66
C ILE A 97 8.42 -6.04 4.12
N GLU A 98 8.79 -7.04 4.91
CA GLU A 98 9.81 -8.05 4.57
C GLU A 98 9.13 -9.42 4.53
N ASP A 99 9.51 -10.24 3.56
CA ASP A 99 9.20 -11.65 3.59
C ASP A 99 10.09 -12.35 4.63
N LYS A 100 9.53 -13.31 5.36
CA LYS A 100 10.28 -14.08 6.34
C LYS A 100 10.47 -15.49 5.82
N THR A 101 11.73 -15.87 5.61
CA THR A 101 12.12 -17.22 5.17
C THR A 101 12.32 -18.20 6.32
N ASP A 102 11.84 -17.93 7.54
CA ASP A 102 11.97 -18.86 8.67
C ASP A 102 11.06 -20.08 8.47
N SER A 103 11.53 -21.03 7.66
CA SER A 103 11.03 -22.39 7.60
C SER A 103 11.59 -23.19 8.78
N THR A 104 11.09 -22.92 9.99
CA THR A 104 11.22 -23.87 11.09
C THR A 104 9.84 -24.44 11.40
N ALA A 105 9.67 -25.70 11.02
CA ALA A 105 8.61 -26.57 11.48
C ALA A 105 8.78 -26.91 12.97
#